data_AF-A0A072NPS1-F1
#
_entry.id   AF-A0A072NPS1-F1
#
_cell.length_a   1.000
_cell.length_b   1.000
_cell.length_c   1.000
_cell.angle_alpha   90.00
_cell.angle_beta   90.00
_cell.angle_gamma   90.00
#
_symmetry.space_group_name_H-M   'P 1'
#
loop_
_entity.id
_entity.type
_entity.pdbx_description
1 polymer ?
#
loop_
_entity_poly.entity_id
_entity_poly.type
_entity_poly.pdbx_seq_one_letter_code
_entity_poly.pdbx_strand_id
1 'polypeptide(L)'
;MGHGVGNCVPFCDREYIIIGPLLINVKYIVFNKYFERGGQMYFLRSISDDIQVAQLQFRNLTKTRMLVLGAFLACLAAVLQAAGGFLPGIGYFISPFATLPILICAMFSLSVGVMSYFLTILLLFILVPSELNVFPFTTGLLGIGIGGAFSFFKKRASIIFVGAILLTTGIISLLYIFRFPVLGPAVSYSFSYLTTGGIFLFALFYNWLWVEIALFFFKRLRGFII
;
A
#
# COMPACT_ATOMS: atom_id res chain seq x y z
N MET A 1 12.85 57.47 24.98
CA MET A 1 12.60 57.50 23.51
C MET A 1 13.46 56.41 22.91
N GLY A 2 12.99 55.31 22.33
CA GLY A 2 11.67 54.98 21.81
C GLY A 2 11.91 54.12 20.57
N HIS A 3 11.18 52.99 20.50
CA HIS A 3 10.94 52.11 19.36
C HIS A 3 12.00 51.07 18.95
N GLY A 4 11.59 49.80 19.10
CA GLY A 4 12.07 48.69 18.28
C GLY A 4 11.23 48.53 17.01
N VAL A 5 11.51 47.45 16.26
CA VAL A 5 10.58 46.51 15.61
C VAL A 5 11.41 45.61 14.68
N GLY A 6 11.25 44.29 14.88
CA GLY A 6 11.20 43.27 13.83
C GLY A 6 12.49 42.93 13.09
N ASN A 7 13.04 41.74 13.39
CA ASN A 7 13.66 40.95 12.33
C ASN A 7 13.30 39.47 12.48
N CYS A 8 12.70 38.97 11.40
CA CYS A 8 12.13 37.66 11.21
C CYS A 8 13.22 36.58 11.21
N VAL A 9 12.87 35.45 11.80
CA VAL A 9 13.60 34.18 11.69
C VAL A 9 13.42 33.65 10.26
N PRO A 10 14.47 33.29 9.51
CA PRO A 10 14.28 32.48 8.31
C PRO A 10 14.25 31.01 8.74
N PHE A 11 13.04 30.49 8.82
CA PHE A 11 12.73 29.07 8.95
C PHE A 11 12.37 28.56 7.54
N CYS A 12 13.33 28.08 6.77
CA CYS A 12 13.09 27.15 5.65
C CYS A 12 14.43 26.79 5.01
N ASP A 13 14.85 25.53 5.15
CA ASP A 13 15.59 24.76 4.12
C ASP A 13 16.00 23.41 4.73
N ARG A 14 15.03 22.51 4.91
CA ARG A 14 15.35 21.12 5.27
C ARG A 14 14.29 20.07 4.90
N GLU A 15 13.64 20.19 3.74
CA GLU A 15 12.66 19.17 3.28
C GLU A 15 12.91 18.56 1.90
N TYR A 16 13.96 18.94 1.16
CA TYR A 16 14.17 18.46 -0.21
C TYR A 16 15.26 17.38 -0.41
N ILE A 17 15.61 16.60 0.63
CA ILE A 17 16.67 15.56 0.51
C ILE A 17 16.28 14.25 1.22
N ILE A 18 15.13 13.63 0.92
CA ILE A 18 14.87 12.25 1.39
C ILE A 18 14.32 11.32 0.29
N ILE A 19 13.79 11.82 -0.83
CA ILE A 19 13.10 10.93 -1.80
C ILE A 19 14.04 10.30 -2.85
N GLY A 20 15.13 10.99 -3.24
CA GLY A 20 16.06 10.54 -4.28
C GLY A 20 16.81 9.22 -4.01
N PRO A 21 17.36 8.97 -2.80
CA PRO A 21 18.13 7.76 -2.52
C PRO A 21 17.27 6.50 -2.30
N LEU A 22 15.95 6.67 -2.10
CA LEU A 22 15.04 5.59 -1.69
C LEU A 22 14.70 4.64 -2.84
N LEU A 23 14.57 5.14 -4.07
CA LEU A 23 14.20 4.32 -5.23
C LEU A 23 15.38 3.53 -5.82
N ILE A 24 16.60 4.06 -5.73
CA ILE A 24 17.80 3.44 -6.32
C ILE A 24 18.30 2.29 -5.44
N ASN A 25 18.24 2.41 -4.11
CA ASN A 25 18.65 1.35 -3.19
C ASN A 25 17.71 0.14 -3.18
N VAL A 26 16.40 0.34 -3.39
CA VAL A 26 15.42 -0.76 -3.42
C VAL A 26 15.68 -1.70 -4.60
N LYS A 27 16.01 -1.17 -5.78
CA LYS A 27 16.29 -1.98 -6.97
C LYS A 27 17.54 -2.87 -6.80
N TYR A 28 18.62 -2.32 -6.26
CA TYR A 28 19.89 -3.04 -6.09
C TYR A 28 19.87 -4.08 -4.96
N ILE A 29 19.21 -3.79 -3.84
CA ILE A 29 19.18 -4.69 -2.68
C ILE A 29 18.23 -5.88 -2.90
N VAL A 30 17.10 -5.67 -3.59
CA VAL A 30 16.14 -6.75 -3.90
C VAL A 30 16.75 -7.76 -4.87
N PHE A 31 17.46 -7.29 -5.90
CA PHE A 31 18.06 -8.18 -6.90
C PHE A 31 19.21 -9.01 -6.33
N ASN A 32 20.10 -8.41 -5.52
CA ASN A 32 21.27 -9.11 -4.98
C ASN A 32 20.88 -10.21 -3.96
N LYS A 33 19.81 -9.99 -3.19
CA LYS A 33 19.34 -10.96 -2.18
C LYS A 33 18.61 -12.17 -2.77
N TYR A 34 18.11 -12.06 -4.00
CA TYR A 34 17.47 -13.15 -4.74
C TYR A 34 18.49 -14.15 -5.30
N PHE A 35 19.67 -13.68 -5.69
CA PHE A 35 20.69 -14.51 -6.30
C PHE A 35 21.50 -15.34 -5.28
N GLU A 36 21.71 -14.83 -4.06
CA GLU A 36 22.56 -15.48 -3.05
C GLU A 36 21.88 -16.59 -2.22
N ARG A 37 20.55 -16.77 -2.23
CA ARG A 37 19.87 -17.72 -1.31
C ARG A 37 18.75 -18.49 -1.99
N GLY A 38 18.98 -19.79 -2.20
CA GLY A 38 18.10 -20.73 -2.88
C GLY A 38 16.59 -20.52 -2.63
N GLY A 39 15.86 -20.29 -3.72
CA GLY A 39 14.48 -19.79 -3.72
C GLY A 39 13.41 -20.67 -3.05
N GLN A 40 13.68 -21.97 -2.79
CA GLN A 40 12.69 -22.85 -2.16
C GLN A 40 12.53 -22.64 -0.64
N MET A 41 13.61 -22.29 0.08
CA MET A 41 13.51 -22.05 1.54
C MET A 41 12.95 -20.66 1.88
N TYR A 42 13.00 -19.70 0.95
CA TYR A 42 12.52 -18.34 1.21
C TYR A 42 10.99 -18.24 1.25
N PHE A 43 10.30 -18.91 0.32
CA PHE A 43 8.85 -18.85 0.18
C PHE A 43 8.09 -19.50 1.34
N LEU A 44 8.70 -20.52 1.97
CA LEU A 44 8.13 -21.27 3.10
C LEU A 44 8.49 -20.68 4.46
N ARG A 45 9.31 -19.62 4.52
CA ARG A 45 9.77 -19.06 5.78
C ARG A 45 8.61 -18.46 6.57
N SER A 46 8.43 -18.96 7.79
CA SER A 46 7.57 -18.35 8.81
C SER A 46 7.97 -16.88 8.99
N ILE A 47 7.04 -15.97 8.70
CA ILE A 47 7.16 -14.55 9.03
C ILE A 47 6.62 -14.28 10.46
N SER A 48 5.94 -15.28 11.03
CA SER A 48 4.94 -15.15 12.09
C SER A 48 5.46 -14.49 13.37
N ASP A 49 6.66 -14.84 13.84
CA ASP A 49 7.03 -14.51 15.22
C ASP A 49 7.40 -13.04 15.39
N ASP A 50 8.16 -12.47 14.45
CA ASP A 50 8.59 -11.07 14.49
C ASP A 50 7.42 -10.08 14.31
N ILE A 51 6.44 -10.42 13.46
CA ILE A 51 5.31 -9.53 13.16
C ILE A 51 4.26 -9.60 14.26
N GLN A 52 3.95 -10.78 14.79
CA GLN A 52 2.98 -10.92 15.88
C GLN A 52 3.43 -10.20 17.15
N VAL A 53 4.73 -10.25 17.49
CA VAL A 53 5.27 -9.53 18.64
C VAL A 53 5.10 -8.02 18.46
N ALA A 54 5.41 -7.48 17.28
CA ALA A 54 5.21 -6.07 17.00
C ALA A 54 3.71 -5.69 16.97
N GLN A 55 2.83 -6.53 16.39
CA GLN A 55 1.38 -6.32 16.47
C GLN A 55 0.88 -6.26 17.92
N LEU A 56 1.41 -7.10 18.82
CA LEU A 56 1.09 -7.08 20.24
C LEU A 56 1.57 -5.78 20.92
N GLN A 57 2.77 -5.29 20.59
CA GLN A 57 3.25 -4.00 21.08
C GLN A 57 2.38 -2.84 20.61
N PHE A 58 1.97 -2.84 19.33
CA PHE A 58 1.06 -1.85 18.79
C PHE A 58 -0.35 -1.95 19.40
N ARG A 59 -0.79 -3.15 19.80
CA ARG A 59 -2.06 -3.34 20.53
C ARG A 59 -2.07 -2.70 21.92
N ASN A 60 -0.89 -2.46 22.50
CA ASN A 60 -0.73 -1.72 23.76
C ASN A 60 -0.77 -0.20 23.59
N LEU A 61 -0.83 0.33 22.37
CA LEU A 61 -1.09 1.75 22.14
C LEU A 61 -2.51 2.11 22.58
N THR A 62 -2.69 3.34 23.05
CA THR A 62 -4.02 3.85 23.38
C THR A 62 -4.89 3.90 22.12
N LYS A 63 -6.18 3.62 22.28
CA LYS A 63 -7.16 3.64 21.17
C LYS A 63 -7.13 4.97 20.40
N THR A 64 -6.95 6.08 21.10
CA THR A 64 -6.82 7.41 20.50
C THR A 64 -5.60 7.52 19.59
N ARG A 65 -4.42 7.03 20.01
CA ARG A 65 -3.20 7.07 19.17
C ARG A 65 -3.36 6.22 17.91
N MET A 66 -3.99 5.06 18.03
CA MET A 66 -4.28 4.21 16.88
C MET A 66 -5.22 4.89 15.88
N LEU A 67 -6.28 5.57 16.36
CA LEU A 67 -7.20 6.31 15.50
C LEU A 67 -6.51 7.48 14.79
N VAL A 68 -5.69 8.24 15.50
CA VAL A 68 -4.92 9.37 14.91
C VAL A 68 -3.96 8.86 13.82
N LEU A 69 -3.24 7.76 14.09
CA LEU A 69 -2.36 7.14 13.10
C LEU A 69 -3.15 6.65 11.88
N GLY A 70 -4.28 5.98 12.12
CA GLY A 70 -5.16 5.49 11.06
C GLY A 70 -5.73 6.61 10.19
N ALA A 71 -6.15 7.72 10.79
CA ALA A 71 -6.62 8.88 10.07
C ALA A 71 -5.50 9.53 9.24
N PHE A 72 -4.31 9.68 9.81
CA PHE A 72 -3.15 10.21 9.10
C PHE A 72 -2.78 9.35 7.88
N LEU A 73 -2.71 8.03 8.03
CA LEU A 73 -2.43 7.10 6.93
C LEU A 73 -3.55 7.09 5.89
N ALA A 74 -4.82 7.26 6.30
CA ALA A 74 -5.95 7.37 5.39
C ALA A 74 -5.87 8.64 4.53
N CYS A 75 -5.49 9.77 5.13
CA CYS A 75 -5.24 11.02 4.39
C CYS A 75 -4.08 10.86 3.41
N LEU A 76 -2.98 10.22 3.82
CA LEU A 76 -1.84 9.95 2.93
C LEU A 76 -2.25 9.05 1.76
N ALA A 77 -3.04 8.00 2.01
CA ALA A 77 -3.58 7.15 0.96
C ALA A 77 -4.48 7.93 0.00
N ALA A 78 -5.33 8.82 0.51
CA ALA A 78 -6.20 9.65 -0.32
C ALA A 78 -5.41 10.56 -1.25
N VAL A 79 -4.37 11.24 -0.74
CA VAL A 79 -3.50 12.13 -1.55
C VAL A 79 -2.75 11.33 -2.61
N LEU A 80 -2.16 10.19 -2.24
CA LEU A 80 -1.42 9.33 -3.18
C LEU A 80 -2.34 8.79 -4.29
N GLN A 81 -3.53 8.32 -3.92
CA GLN A 81 -4.49 7.82 -4.89
C GLN A 81 -5.01 8.94 -5.80
N ALA A 82 -5.33 10.10 -5.23
CA ALA A 82 -5.82 11.27 -5.96
C ALA A 82 -4.82 11.76 -7.03
N ALA A 83 -3.52 11.48 -6.86
CA ALA A 83 -2.51 11.77 -7.88
C ALA A 83 -2.86 11.14 -9.24
N GLY A 84 -3.49 9.95 -9.26
CA GLY A 84 -3.95 9.29 -10.48
C GLY A 84 -4.97 10.11 -11.28
N GLY A 85 -5.87 10.80 -10.58
CA GLY A 85 -6.89 11.65 -11.20
C GLY A 85 -6.40 13.07 -11.53
N PHE A 86 -5.50 13.63 -10.73
CA PHE A 86 -4.98 14.99 -10.97
C PHE A 86 -3.86 15.06 -12.00
N LEU A 87 -3.01 14.03 -12.10
CA LEU A 87 -1.84 14.00 -12.98
C LEU A 87 -1.93 12.81 -13.95
N PRO A 88 -2.71 12.91 -15.05
CA PRO A 88 -2.81 11.82 -16.02
C PRO A 88 -1.43 11.45 -16.56
N GLY A 89 -1.13 10.15 -16.58
CA GLY A 89 0.20 9.61 -16.91
C GLY A 89 1.04 9.36 -15.65
N ILE A 90 1.80 10.35 -15.18
CA ILE A 90 2.73 10.19 -14.05
C ILE A 90 1.99 9.79 -12.77
N GLY A 91 0.82 10.37 -12.54
CA GLY A 91 -0.03 10.08 -11.38
C GLY A 91 -0.49 8.62 -11.30
N TYR A 92 -0.66 7.93 -12.43
CA TYR A 92 -0.98 6.50 -12.44
C TYR A 92 0.17 5.62 -11.94
N PHE A 93 1.42 6.09 -12.04
CA PHE A 93 2.56 5.39 -11.42
C PHE A 93 2.65 5.66 -9.92
N ILE A 94 2.11 6.79 -9.45
CA ILE A 94 2.12 7.18 -8.03
C ILE A 94 0.93 6.59 -7.26
N SER A 95 -0.24 6.51 -7.90
CA SER A 95 -1.49 6.02 -7.31
C SER A 95 -1.37 4.65 -6.61
N PRO A 96 -0.69 3.63 -7.18
CA PRO A 96 -0.41 2.37 -6.50
C PRO A 96 0.21 2.49 -5.11
N PHE A 97 0.99 3.56 -4.84
CA PHE A 97 1.59 3.76 -3.53
C PHE A 97 0.57 4.01 -2.43
N ALA A 98 -0.70 4.34 -2.76
CA ALA A 98 -1.80 4.40 -1.80
C ALA A 98 -2.10 3.05 -1.12
N THR A 99 -1.66 1.93 -1.72
CA THR A 99 -1.73 0.61 -1.07
C THR A 99 -0.86 0.57 0.19
N LEU A 100 0.30 1.25 0.21
CA LEU A 100 1.25 1.16 1.32
C LEU A 100 0.69 1.70 2.65
N PRO A 101 0.10 2.92 2.73
CA PRO A 101 -0.46 3.42 3.98
C PRO A 101 -1.58 2.55 4.53
N ILE A 102 -2.48 2.06 3.68
CA ILE A 102 -3.59 1.18 4.09
C ILE A 102 -3.07 -0.17 4.56
N LEU A 103 -2.10 -0.74 3.84
CA LEU A 103 -1.45 -1.99 4.20
C LEU A 103 -0.78 -1.90 5.56
N ILE A 104 0.04 -0.87 5.80
CA ILE A 104 0.72 -0.67 7.09
C ILE A 104 -0.32 -0.51 8.22
N CYS A 105 -1.39 0.25 7.97
CA CYS A 105 -2.46 0.42 8.94
C CYS A 105 -3.12 -0.92 9.30
N ALA A 106 -3.49 -1.72 8.28
CA ALA A 106 -4.09 -3.03 8.46
C ALA A 106 -3.14 -4.06 9.11
N MET A 107 -1.82 -3.94 8.88
CA MET A 107 -0.82 -4.75 9.58
C MET A 107 -0.75 -4.43 11.07
N PHE A 108 -0.87 -3.16 11.48
CA PHE A 108 -0.87 -2.80 12.91
C PHE A 108 -2.18 -3.20 13.61
N SER A 109 -3.30 -2.95 12.97
CA SER A 109 -4.61 -3.37 13.46
C SER A 109 -5.59 -3.46 12.31
N LEU A 110 -6.13 -4.65 12.08
CA LEU A 110 -7.11 -4.88 11.02
C LEU A 110 -8.33 -3.95 11.16
N SER A 111 -8.84 -3.76 12.38
CA SER A 111 -10.01 -2.90 12.61
C SER A 111 -9.74 -1.45 12.22
N VAL A 112 -8.56 -0.91 12.53
CA VAL A 112 -8.18 0.45 12.16
C VAL A 112 -7.89 0.54 10.66
N GLY A 113 -7.24 -0.47 10.07
CA GLY A 113 -7.03 -0.54 8.63
C GLY A 113 -8.34 -0.49 7.83
N VAL A 114 -9.37 -1.22 8.28
CA VAL A 114 -10.71 -1.17 7.68
C VAL A 114 -11.34 0.21 7.83
N MET A 115 -11.25 0.83 9.01
CA MET A 115 -11.74 2.20 9.23
C MET A 115 -11.02 3.21 8.32
N SER A 116 -9.68 3.13 8.23
CA SER A 116 -8.86 3.97 7.36
C SER A 116 -9.23 3.82 5.89
N TYR A 117 -9.49 2.60 5.44
CA TYR A 117 -9.93 2.35 4.07
C TYR A 117 -11.26 3.02 3.74
N PHE A 118 -12.29 2.87 4.59
CA PHE A 118 -13.55 3.58 4.38
C PHE A 118 -13.39 5.09 4.45
N LEU A 119 -12.55 5.59 5.35
CA LEU A 119 -12.24 7.01 5.44
C LEU A 119 -11.57 7.52 4.15
N THR A 120 -10.63 6.77 3.56
CA THR A 120 -10.02 7.12 2.27
C THR A 120 -11.04 7.12 1.14
N ILE A 121 -12.00 6.18 1.12
CA ILE A 121 -13.10 6.19 0.15
C ILE A 121 -13.93 7.47 0.26
N LEU A 122 -14.30 7.87 1.48
CA LEU A 122 -15.05 9.10 1.72
C LEU A 122 -14.26 10.35 1.29
N LEU A 123 -12.95 10.39 1.57
CA LEU A 123 -12.08 11.47 1.14
C LEU A 123 -11.97 11.54 -0.39
N LEU A 124 -11.81 10.40 -1.06
CA LEU A 124 -11.75 10.33 -2.52
C LEU A 124 -13.08 10.70 -3.17
N PHE A 125 -14.21 10.33 -2.57
CA PHE A 125 -15.53 10.74 -3.04
C PHE A 125 -15.67 12.27 -3.09
N ILE A 126 -15.12 12.97 -2.10
CA ILE A 126 -15.15 14.44 -2.02
C ILE A 126 -14.12 15.07 -2.97
N LEU A 127 -12.90 14.53 -3.03
CA LEU A 127 -11.78 15.17 -3.74
C LEU A 127 -11.74 14.82 -5.24
N VAL A 128 -11.81 13.53 -5.56
CA VAL A 128 -11.54 12.98 -6.91
C VAL A 128 -12.45 11.76 -7.14
N PRO A 129 -13.71 11.98 -7.54
CA PRO A 129 -14.67 10.88 -7.71
C PRO A 129 -14.29 9.91 -8.84
N SER A 130 -13.38 10.30 -9.76
CA SER A 130 -12.89 9.42 -10.83
C SER A 130 -12.10 8.21 -10.29
N GLU A 131 -11.44 8.35 -9.14
CA GLU A 131 -10.64 7.28 -8.51
C GLU A 131 -11.47 6.39 -7.58
N LEU A 132 -12.76 6.72 -7.39
CA LEU A 132 -13.67 5.99 -6.50
C LEU A 132 -13.95 4.57 -6.98
N ASN A 133 -13.79 4.28 -8.27
CA ASN A 133 -13.91 2.91 -8.77
C ASN A 133 -12.58 2.16 -8.60
N VAL A 134 -11.46 2.81 -8.84
CA VAL A 134 -10.16 2.12 -8.83
C VAL A 134 -9.75 1.75 -7.40
N PHE A 135 -9.83 2.69 -6.46
CA PHE A 135 -9.31 2.48 -5.11
C PHE A 135 -9.99 1.35 -4.32
N PRO A 136 -11.33 1.30 -4.20
CA PRO A 136 -12.00 0.29 -3.39
C PRO A 136 -11.85 -1.12 -3.94
N PHE A 137 -11.63 -1.26 -5.24
CA PHE A 137 -11.56 -2.56 -5.88
C PHE A 137 -10.12 -3.03 -6.11
N THR A 138 -9.14 -2.14 -6.16
CA THR A 138 -7.74 -2.52 -6.44
C THR A 138 -6.80 -2.13 -5.32
N THR A 139 -6.34 -0.88 -5.27
CA THR A 139 -5.26 -0.43 -4.39
C THR A 139 -5.62 -0.53 -2.91
N GLY A 140 -6.83 -0.12 -2.53
CA GLY A 140 -7.32 -0.20 -1.16
C GLY A 140 -7.68 -1.63 -0.74
N LEU A 141 -8.36 -2.39 -1.60
CA LEU A 141 -8.72 -3.79 -1.33
C LEU A 141 -7.49 -4.67 -1.13
N LEU A 142 -6.47 -4.47 -1.97
CA LEU A 142 -5.20 -5.16 -1.84
C LEU A 142 -4.49 -4.79 -0.54
N GLY A 143 -4.51 -3.50 -0.14
CA GLY A 143 -3.92 -3.04 1.11
C GLY A 143 -4.51 -3.73 2.33
N ILE A 144 -5.85 -3.78 2.44
CA ILE A 144 -6.52 -4.55 3.50
C ILE A 144 -6.22 -6.04 3.35
N GLY A 145 -6.32 -6.58 2.14
CA GLY A 145 -6.16 -8.01 1.86
C GLY A 145 -4.83 -8.55 2.34
N ILE A 146 -3.74 -7.87 1.97
CA ILE A 146 -2.38 -8.23 2.41
C ILE A 146 -2.21 -8.00 3.91
N GLY A 147 -2.58 -6.81 4.42
CA GLY A 147 -2.38 -6.47 5.84
C GLY A 147 -3.18 -7.38 6.79
N GLY A 148 -4.41 -7.72 6.41
CA GLY A 148 -5.22 -8.71 7.09
C GLY A 148 -4.65 -10.12 6.97
N ALA A 149 -4.19 -10.51 5.77
CA ALA A 149 -3.56 -11.80 5.59
C ALA A 149 -2.28 -11.97 6.42
N PHE A 150 -1.51 -10.91 6.67
CA PHE A 150 -0.38 -10.93 7.62
C PHE A 150 -0.82 -11.24 9.05
N SER A 151 -2.04 -10.84 9.44
CA SER A 151 -2.57 -11.10 10.77
C SER A 151 -3.11 -12.53 10.93
N PHE A 152 -3.64 -13.12 9.86
CA PHE A 152 -4.25 -14.46 9.89
C PHE A 152 -3.31 -15.60 9.46
N PHE A 153 -2.42 -15.37 8.49
CA PHE A 153 -1.60 -16.42 7.87
C PHE A 153 -0.13 -16.34 8.29
N LYS A 154 0.44 -17.51 8.62
CA LYS A 154 1.84 -17.63 9.05
C LYS A 154 2.84 -17.77 7.89
N LYS A 155 2.36 -18.15 6.70
CA LYS A 155 3.17 -18.49 5.52
C LYS A 155 3.10 -17.37 4.47
N ARG A 156 4.27 -16.96 3.95
CA ARG A 156 4.39 -15.92 2.91
C ARG A 156 3.57 -16.24 1.67
N ALA A 157 3.70 -17.48 1.18
CA ALA A 157 2.99 -17.96 0.00
C ALA A 157 1.48 -17.73 0.12
N SER A 158 0.89 -18.03 1.29
CA SER A 158 -0.54 -17.88 1.53
C SER A 158 -0.99 -16.41 1.44
N ILE A 159 -0.18 -15.48 1.95
CA ILE A 159 -0.45 -14.04 1.88
C ILE A 159 -0.40 -13.57 0.42
N ILE A 160 0.59 -14.05 -0.35
CA ILE A 160 0.72 -13.75 -1.77
C ILE A 160 -0.47 -14.32 -2.57
N PHE A 161 -0.93 -15.53 -2.26
CA PHE A 161 -2.09 -16.10 -2.94
C PHE A 161 -3.40 -15.36 -2.61
N VAL A 162 -3.64 -15.05 -1.33
CA VAL A 162 -4.86 -14.33 -0.90
C VAL A 162 -4.95 -12.95 -1.55
N GLY A 163 -3.87 -12.17 -1.52
CA GLY A 163 -3.89 -10.84 -2.15
C GLY A 163 -3.98 -10.91 -3.68
N ALA A 164 -3.43 -11.95 -4.32
CA ALA A 164 -3.57 -12.14 -5.76
C ALA A 164 -5.01 -12.48 -6.16
N ILE A 165 -5.69 -13.33 -5.38
CA ILE A 165 -7.12 -13.62 -5.57
C ILE A 165 -7.94 -12.34 -5.41
N LEU A 166 -7.74 -11.58 -4.32
CA LEU A 166 -8.46 -10.34 -4.07
C LEU A 166 -8.26 -9.31 -5.18
N LEU A 167 -7.02 -9.12 -5.64
CA LEU A 167 -6.73 -8.18 -6.72
C LEU A 167 -7.34 -8.65 -8.05
N THR A 168 -7.28 -9.94 -8.33
CA THR A 168 -7.90 -10.52 -9.52
C THR A 168 -9.41 -10.31 -9.51
N THR A 169 -10.09 -10.59 -8.39
CA THR A 169 -11.51 -10.32 -8.22
C THR A 169 -11.85 -8.84 -8.36
N GLY A 170 -11.00 -7.97 -7.83
CA GLY A 170 -11.10 -6.52 -7.97
C GLY A 170 -11.04 -6.05 -9.43
N ILE A 171 -10.01 -6.46 -10.16
CA ILE A 171 -9.83 -6.10 -11.57
C ILE A 171 -10.96 -6.68 -12.44
N ILE A 172 -11.36 -7.93 -12.22
CA ILE A 172 -12.48 -8.57 -12.93
C ILE A 172 -13.78 -7.80 -12.67
N SER A 173 -14.05 -7.40 -11.43
CA SER A 173 -15.22 -6.58 -11.08
C SER A 173 -15.22 -5.27 -11.85
N LEU A 174 -14.07 -4.58 -11.91
CA LEU A 174 -13.96 -3.32 -12.65
C LEU A 174 -14.17 -3.48 -14.16
N LEU A 175 -13.56 -4.49 -14.76
CA LEU A 175 -13.62 -4.71 -16.21
C LEU A 175 -15.01 -5.14 -16.69
N TYR A 176 -15.66 -6.06 -15.97
CA TYR A 176 -16.89 -6.68 -16.46
C TYR A 176 -18.17 -6.10 -15.86
N ILE A 177 -18.16 -5.67 -14.60
CA ILE A 177 -19.33 -5.09 -13.91
C ILE A 177 -19.39 -3.58 -14.18
N PHE A 178 -18.32 -2.86 -13.83
CA PHE A 178 -18.28 -1.40 -13.97
C PHE A 178 -17.90 -0.92 -15.38
N ARG A 179 -17.53 -1.85 -16.27
CA ARG A 179 -17.07 -1.57 -17.65
C ARG A 179 -15.96 -0.52 -17.71
N PHE A 180 -15.16 -0.43 -16.66
CA PHE A 180 -14.09 0.55 -16.53
C PHE A 180 -12.77 -0.06 -17.06
N PRO A 181 -12.20 0.44 -18.18
CA PRO A 181 -11.05 -0.17 -18.82
C PRO A 181 -9.74 0.17 -18.09
N VAL A 182 -9.49 -0.45 -16.94
CA VAL A 182 -8.27 -0.24 -16.13
C VAL A 182 -6.99 -0.61 -16.88
N LEU A 183 -7.07 -1.59 -17.79
CA LEU A 183 -5.93 -2.12 -18.56
C LEU A 183 -5.81 -1.48 -19.96
N GLY A 184 -6.55 -0.40 -20.21
CA GLY A 184 -6.60 0.28 -21.50
C GLY A 184 -7.54 -0.37 -22.52
N PRO A 185 -7.70 0.26 -23.70
CA PRO A 185 -8.70 -0.13 -24.71
C PRO A 185 -8.37 -1.44 -25.45
N ALA A 186 -7.18 -2.02 -25.23
CA ALA A 186 -6.75 -3.25 -25.87
C ALA A 186 -7.46 -4.51 -25.31
N VAL A 187 -8.10 -4.42 -24.14
CA VAL A 187 -8.81 -5.54 -23.52
C VAL A 187 -10.28 -5.49 -23.92
N SER A 188 -10.74 -6.50 -24.65
CA SER A 188 -12.15 -6.64 -25.02
C SER A 188 -13.03 -6.87 -23.80
N TYR A 189 -14.24 -6.31 -23.80
CA TYR A 189 -15.24 -6.53 -22.75
C TYR A 189 -15.83 -7.95 -22.73
N SER A 190 -15.42 -8.81 -23.65
CA SER A 190 -15.76 -10.24 -23.66
C SER A 190 -14.94 -11.00 -22.63
N PHE A 191 -15.60 -11.94 -21.93
CA PHE A 191 -14.91 -12.80 -20.98
C PHE A 191 -14.02 -13.78 -21.75
N SER A 192 -12.73 -13.81 -21.41
CA SER A 192 -11.74 -14.71 -22.02
C SER A 192 -10.87 -15.32 -20.94
N TYR A 193 -10.78 -16.65 -20.94
CA TYR A 193 -9.94 -17.39 -19.99
C TYR A 193 -8.47 -16.97 -20.07
N LEU A 194 -7.99 -16.59 -21.26
CA LEU A 194 -6.62 -16.12 -21.46
C LEU A 194 -6.38 -14.78 -20.77
N THR A 195 -7.32 -13.84 -20.88
CA THR A 195 -7.26 -12.54 -20.21
C THR A 195 -7.32 -12.70 -18.70
N THR A 196 -8.24 -13.53 -18.19
CA THR A 196 -8.35 -13.81 -16.75
C THR A 196 -7.07 -14.47 -16.20
N GLY A 197 -6.50 -15.43 -16.92
CA GLY A 197 -5.22 -16.05 -16.55
C GLY A 197 -4.06 -15.04 -16.53
N GLY A 198 -4.00 -14.15 -17.52
CA GLY A 198 -3.02 -13.07 -17.57
C GLY A 198 -3.14 -12.10 -16.39
N ILE A 199 -4.37 -11.68 -16.04
CA ILE A 199 -4.64 -10.83 -14.87
C ILE A 199 -4.18 -11.52 -13.58
N PHE A 200 -4.48 -12.82 -13.44
CA PHE A 200 -4.07 -13.58 -12.26
C PHE A 200 -2.55 -13.69 -12.12
N LEU A 201 -1.84 -13.95 -13.22
CA LEU A 201 -0.37 -13.99 -13.23
C LEU A 201 0.24 -12.62 -12.89
N PHE A 202 -0.31 -11.55 -13.45
CA PHE A 202 0.08 -10.18 -13.09
C PHE A 202 -0.19 -9.92 -11.60
N ALA A 203 -1.34 -10.30 -11.09
CA ALA A 203 -1.72 -10.10 -9.69
C ALA A 203 -0.80 -10.86 -8.73
N LEU A 204 -0.35 -12.07 -9.09
CA LEU A 204 0.65 -12.81 -8.31
C LEU A 204 1.97 -12.06 -8.21
N PHE A 205 2.51 -11.60 -9.34
CA PHE A 205 3.77 -10.85 -9.38
C PHE A 205 3.66 -9.52 -8.62
N TYR A 206 2.58 -8.78 -8.87
CA TYR A 206 2.33 -7.50 -8.22
C TYR A 206 2.16 -7.64 -6.71
N ASN A 207 1.40 -8.65 -6.26
CA ASN A 207 1.21 -8.88 -4.84
C ASN A 207 2.49 -9.35 -4.15
N TRP A 208 3.30 -10.16 -4.84
CA TRP A 208 4.62 -10.54 -4.34
C TRP A 208 5.52 -9.32 -4.07
N LEU A 209 5.56 -8.35 -4.99
CA LEU A 209 6.27 -7.08 -4.77
C LEU A 209 5.77 -6.33 -3.53
N TRP A 210 4.44 -6.23 -3.36
CA TRP A 210 3.85 -5.55 -2.20
C TRP A 210 4.17 -6.22 -0.87
N VAL A 211 4.16 -7.55 -0.83
CA VAL A 211 4.54 -8.32 0.36
C VAL A 211 5.99 -8.05 0.75
N GLU A 212 6.91 -8.00 -0.22
CA GLU A 212 8.33 -7.69 0.06
C GLU A 212 8.53 -6.24 0.53
N ILE A 213 7.85 -5.28 -0.12
CA ILE A 213 7.87 -3.86 0.30
C ILE A 213 7.32 -3.72 1.72
N ALA A 214 6.19 -4.36 2.03
CA ALA A 214 5.59 -4.34 3.36
C ALA A 214 6.56 -4.83 4.44
N LEU A 215 7.25 -5.95 4.19
CA LEU A 215 8.23 -6.51 5.12
C LEU A 215 9.45 -5.62 5.30
N PHE A 216 9.89 -4.96 4.23
CA PHE A 216 10.98 -3.99 4.29
C PHE A 216 10.61 -2.81 5.20
N PHE A 217 9.45 -2.19 4.97
CA PHE A 217 8.97 -1.07 5.78
C PHE A 217 8.74 -1.48 7.24
N PHE A 218 8.13 -2.65 7.47
CA PHE A 218 7.88 -3.15 8.83
C PHE A 218 9.17 -3.34 9.63
N LYS A 219 10.21 -3.94 9.03
CA LYS A 219 11.51 -4.10 9.68
C LYS A 219 12.18 -2.76 9.99
N ARG A 220 12.05 -1.79 9.08
CA ARG A 220 12.61 -0.45 9.24
C ARG A 220 11.91 0.30 10.37
N LEU A 221 10.58 0.25 10.43
CA LEU A 221 9.77 0.87 11.48
C LEU A 221 10.07 0.27 12.86
N ARG A 222 10.27 -1.05 12.95
CA ARG A 222 10.70 -1.70 14.20
C ARG A 222 12.01 -1.12 14.74
N GLY A 223 13.00 -0.89 13.86
CA GLY A 223 14.29 -0.33 14.27
C GLY A 223 14.29 1.16 14.61
N PHE A 224 13.17 1.86 14.43
CA PHE A 224 12.98 3.24 14.91
C PHE A 224 12.20 3.31 16.23
N ILE A 225 11.42 2.27 16.54
CA ILE A 225 10.50 2.24 17.70
C ILE A 225 11.11 1.45 18.87
N ILE A 226 12.02 0.51 18.60
CA ILE A 226 12.81 -0.26 19.57
C ILE A 226 14.27 0.19 19.47
#